data_AF-A0A5C1A6G4-F1
#
_entry.id   AF-A0A5C1A6G4-F1
#
_cell.length_a   1.000
_cell.length_b   1.000
_cell.length_c   1.000
_cell.angle_alpha   90.00
_cell.angle_beta   90.00
_cell.angle_gamma   90.00
#
_symmetry.space_group_name_H-M   'P 1'
#
loop_
_entity.id
_entity.type
_entity.pdbx_description
1 polymer ?
#
loop_
_entity_poly.entity_id
_entity_poly.type
_entity_poly.pdbx_seq_one_letter_code
_entity_poly.pdbx_strand_id
1 'polypeptide(L)' 'MTAAEFDAVTIWSLVLRPPRGWDGKTAYLLRDGVIHCNGEAVRAYQFSDGTRLVNNEDLARAMRNGCVT' A
#
# COMPACT_ATOMS: atom_id res chain seq x y z
N MET A 1 10.48 0.37 -9.21
CA MET A 1 10.20 1.06 -7.94
C MET A 1 10.83 0.25 -6.82
N THR A 2 11.69 0.87 -6.00
CA THR A 2 12.27 0.27 -4.81
C THR A 2 11.33 0.40 -3.61
N ALA A 3 11.60 -0.31 -2.51
CA ALA A 3 10.83 -0.17 -1.27
C ALA A 3 10.87 1.26 -0.71
N ALA A 4 12.02 1.94 -0.79
CA ALA A 4 12.18 3.31 -0.32
C ALA A 4 11.40 4.31 -1.19
N GLU A 5 11.40 4.12 -2.51
CA GLU A 5 10.59 4.93 -3.43
C GLU A 5 9.10 4.75 -3.15
N PHE A 6 8.66 3.50 -2.89
CA PHE A 6 7.27 3.21 -2.54
C PHE A 6 6.87 3.89 -1.23
N ASP A 7 7.71 3.79 -0.19
CA ASP A 7 7.44 4.39 1.11
C ASP A 7 7.41 5.93 1.04
N ALA A 8 8.25 6.53 0.19
CA ALA A 8 8.32 7.98 0.02
C ALA A 8 7.04 8.56 -0.60
N VAL A 9 6.33 7.80 -1.44
CA VAL A 9 5.08 8.24 -2.09
C VAL A 9 3.81 7.80 -1.34
N THR A 10 3.95 7.03 -0.26
CA THR A 10 2.82 6.48 0.48
C THR A 10 2.60 7.22 1.79
N ILE A 11 1.39 7.72 1.99
CA ILE A 11 0.94 8.22 3.28
C ILE A 11 0.46 7.03 4.10
N TRP A 12 1.30 6.59 5.03
CA TRP A 12 1.05 5.39 5.85
C TRP A 12 0.24 5.69 7.11
N SER A 13 -0.64 4.75 7.47
CA SER A 13 -1.27 4.69 8.78
C SER A 13 -0.28 4.24 9.88
N LEU A 14 -0.75 4.17 11.12
CA LEU A 14 0.05 3.66 12.24
C LEU A 14 0.40 2.18 12.06
N VAL A 15 1.54 1.77 12.60
CA VAL A 15 1.95 0.36 12.59
C VAL A 15 1.00 -0.49 13.41
N LEU A 16 0.45 -1.54 12.80
CA LEU A 16 -0.42 -2.51 13.44
C LEU A 16 0.40 -3.53 14.23
N ARG A 17 -0.22 -4.07 15.28
CA ARG A 17 0.36 -5.17 16.06
C ARG A 17 0.08 -6.50 15.39
N PRO A 18 0.93 -7.52 15.60
CA PRO A 18 0.62 -8.88 15.19
C PRO A 18 -0.74 -9.34 15.76
N PRO A 19 -1.49 -10.17 15.01
CA PRO A 19 -2.69 -10.82 15.52
C PRO A 19 -2.41 -11.64 16.78
N ARG A 20 -3.42 -11.82 17.63
CA ARG A 20 -3.28 -12.69 18.80
C ARG A 20 -3.01 -14.14 18.35
N GLY A 21 -2.01 -14.78 18.94
CA GLY A 21 -1.64 -16.15 18.59
C GLY A 21 -0.84 -16.27 17.28
N TRP A 22 -0.27 -15.16 16.79
CA TRP A 22 0.61 -15.16 15.64
C TRP A 22 1.81 -16.12 15.83
N ASP A 23 2.11 -16.88 14.78
CA ASP A 23 3.11 -17.95 14.76
C ASP A 23 4.56 -17.44 14.58
N GLY A 24 4.74 -16.13 14.41
CA GLY A 24 6.03 -15.49 14.15
C GLY A 24 6.55 -15.66 12.72
N LYS A 25 5.78 -16.27 11.82
CA LYS A 25 6.21 -16.65 10.46
C LYS A 25 5.26 -16.17 9.37
N THR A 26 3.96 -16.30 9.58
CA THR A 26 2.95 -15.96 8.59
C THR A 26 2.90 -14.44 8.40
N ALA A 27 3.05 -13.94 7.17
CA ALA A 27 2.97 -12.50 6.93
C ALA A 27 1.59 -11.97 7.33
N TYR A 28 1.56 -10.85 8.05
CA TYR A 28 0.32 -10.14 8.40
C TYR A 28 0.38 -8.69 7.89
N LEU A 29 -0.79 -8.06 7.75
CA LEU A 29 -0.87 -6.65 7.38
C LEU A 29 -0.25 -5.79 8.48
N LEU A 30 0.88 -5.15 8.17
CA LEU A 30 1.63 -4.30 9.10
C LEU A 30 1.12 -2.87 9.08
N ARG A 31 0.87 -2.32 7.88
CA ARG A 31 0.35 -0.96 7.68
C ARG A 31 -0.53 -0.93 6.45
N ASP A 32 -1.58 -0.12 6.50
CA ASP A 32 -2.32 0.35 5.33
C ASP A 32 -1.95 1.81 5.04
N GLY A 33 -2.18 2.26 3.82
CA GLY A 33 -1.83 3.61 3.41
C GLY A 33 -2.51 4.01 2.12
N VAL A 34 -2.21 5.22 1.68
CA VAL A 34 -2.75 5.79 0.45
C VAL A 34 -1.62 6.43 -0.35
N ILE A 35 -1.61 6.17 -1.65
CA ILE A 35 -0.80 6.87 -2.65
C ILE A 35 -1.77 7.74 -3.45
N HIS A 36 -1.50 9.03 -3.59
CA HIS A 36 -2.26 9.89 -4.48
C HIS A 36 -1.66 9.85 -5.88
N CYS A 37 -2.44 9.40 -6.86
CA CYS A 37 -2.02 9.27 -8.25
C CYS A 37 -3.11 9.82 -9.17
N ASN A 38 -2.77 10.79 -10.03
CA ASN A 38 -3.70 11.41 -10.99
C ASN A 38 -5.03 11.89 -10.37
N GLY A 39 -4.97 12.49 -9.19
CA GLY A 39 -6.15 12.97 -8.46
C GLY A 39 -6.97 11.89 -7.75
N GLU A 40 -6.56 10.62 -7.84
CA GLU A 40 -7.22 9.48 -7.19
C GLU A 40 -6.41 8.97 -6.00
N ALA A 41 -7.12 8.48 -4.98
CA ALA A 41 -6.54 7.75 -3.87
C ALA A 41 -6.39 6.26 -4.22
N VAL A 42 -5.15 5.78 -4.23
CA VAL A 42 -4.80 4.37 -4.44
C VAL A 42 -4.43 3.75 -3.10
N ARG A 43 -5.19 2.74 -2.66
CA ARG A 43 -4.88 2.03 -1.42
C ARG A 43 -3.56 1.26 -1.56
N ALA A 44 -2.72 1.36 -0.54
CA ALA A 44 -1.44 0.69 -0.42
C ALA A 44 -1.38 -0.12 0.87
N TYR A 45 -0.60 -1.20 0.85
CA TYR A 45 -0.46 -2.14 1.96
C TYR A 45 0.99 -2.52 2.15
N GLN A 46 1.44 -2.57 3.39
CA GLN A 46 2.72 -3.13 3.80
C GLN A 46 2.46 -4.34 4.70
N PHE A 47 3.11 -5.46 4.40
CA PHE A 47 3.09 -6.67 5.22
C PHE A 47 4.34 -6.77 6.09
N SER A 48 4.25 -7.57 7.15
CA SER A 48 5.30 -7.74 8.15
C SER A 48 6.59 -8.35 7.63
N ASP A 49 6.54 -9.04 6.49
CA ASP A 49 7.68 -9.59 5.76
C ASP A 49 8.38 -8.55 4.86
N GLY A 50 7.87 -7.31 4.82
CA GLY A 50 8.35 -6.24 3.97
C GLY A 50 7.69 -6.18 2.59
N THR A 51 6.78 -7.10 2.27
CA THR A 51 6.01 -7.07 1.03
C THR A 51 5.15 -5.80 0.98
N ARG A 52 5.11 -5.15 -0.18
CA ARG A 52 4.32 -3.94 -0.44
C ARG A 52 3.41 -4.18 -1.64
N LEU A 53 2.14 -3.81 -1.49
CA LEU A 53 1.11 -4.02 -2.52
C LEU A 53 0.28 -2.75 -2.69
N VAL A 54 -0.32 -2.61 -3.87
CA VAL A 54 -1.34 -1.59 -4.15
C VAL A 54 -2.63 -2.26 -4.60
N ASN A 55 -3.76 -1.61 -4.32
CA ASN A 55 -5.04 -2.04 -4.86
C ASN A 55 -5.08 -1.79 -6.37
N ASN A 56 -5.21 -2.86 -7.15
CA ASN A 56 -5.15 -2.79 -8.60
C ASN A 56 -6.36 -2.05 -9.22
N GLU A 57 -7.54 -2.13 -8.59
CA GLU A 57 -8.74 -1.44 -9.09
C GLU A 57 -8.61 0.08 -8.95
N ASP A 58 -8.09 0.55 -7.82
CA ASP A 58 -7.81 1.97 -7.61
C ASP A 58 -6.72 2.47 -8.55
N LEU A 59 -5.66 1.68 -8.76
CA LEU A 59 -4.61 2.01 -9.70
C LEU A 59 -5.16 2.09 -11.14
N ALA A 60 -5.98 1.12 -11.55
CA ALA A 60 -6.60 1.14 -12.86
C ALA A 60 -7.52 2.37 -13.05
N ARG A 61 -8.22 2.81 -12.00
CA ARG A 61 -9.03 4.04 -12.01
C ARG A 61 -8.14 5.28 -12.16
N ALA A 62 -7.07 5.39 -11.36
CA ALA A 62 -6.12 6.49 -11.45
C ALA A 62 -5.47 6.60 -12.85
N MET A 63 -5.16 5.46 -13.49
CA MET A 63 -4.58 5.44 -14.83
C MET A 63 -5.56 5.86 -15.92
N ARG A 64 -6.85 5.56 -15.78
CA ARG A 64 -7.89 6.06 -16.69
C ARG A 64 -8.08 7.57 -16.57
N ASN A 65 -8.03 8.11 -15.35
CA ASN A 65 -8.20 9.54 -15.11
C ASN A 65 -6.98 10.37 -15.51
N GLY A 66 -5.78 9.78 -15.50
CA GLY A 66 -4.56 10.41 -16.04
C GLY A 66 -4.49 10.42 -17.57
N CYS A 67 -5.35 9.65 -18.25
CA CYS A 67 -5.47 9.58 -19.71
C CYS A 67 -6.54 10.57 -20.22
N VAL A 68 -6.43 11.83 -19.81
CA VAL A 68 -7.16 12.93 -20.45
C VAL A 68 -6.10 13.77 -21.17
N THR A 69 -5.85 13.44 -22.44
CA THR A 69 -5.14 14.27 -23.41
C THR A 69 -6.12 14.82 -24.43
#